data_AF-A0A5Q0H073-F1
#
_entry.id   AF-A0A5Q0H073-F1
#
_cell.length_a   1.000
_cell.length_b   1.000
_cell.length_c   1.000
_cell.angle_alpha   90.00
_cell.angle_beta   90.00
_cell.angle_gamma   90.00
#
_symmetry.space_group_name_H-M   'P 1'
#
loop_
_entity.id
_entity.type
_entity.pdbx_description
1 polymer ?
#
loop_
_entity_poly.entity_id
_entity_poly.type
_entity_poly.pdbx_seq_one_letter_code
_entity_poly.pdbx_strand_id
1 'polypeptide(L)'
;MNAEHGYRVELDGLQARIATLTELGRLTGDLVASVSRLAERQPMLGTAPPAVELARRLRAAAGRSGLAGEVAAAEREVEAFRRTLAEVEAAYAEREAAGGAAVRAAGEPRGAAS
;
A
#
# COMPACT_ATOMS: atom_id res chain seq x y z
N MET A 1 -25.69 -29.58 11.79
CA MET A 1 -24.36 -29.14 12.27
C MET A 1 -23.85 -28.09 11.29
N ASN A 2 -24.04 -26.81 11.60
CA ASN A 2 -23.53 -25.72 10.77
C ASN A 2 -22.20 -25.29 11.38
N ALA A 3 -21.09 -25.61 10.70
CA ALA A 3 -19.79 -25.08 11.05
C ALA A 3 -19.79 -23.60 10.66
N GLU A 4 -19.90 -22.71 11.64
CA GLU A 4 -19.57 -21.30 11.45
C GLU A 4 -18.12 -21.22 11.00
N HIS A 5 -17.89 -20.88 9.74
CA HIS A 5 -16.56 -20.69 9.19
C HIS A 5 -16.01 -19.38 9.72
N GLY A 6 -15.39 -19.43 10.90
CA GLY A 6 -14.60 -18.32 11.42
C GLY A 6 -13.36 -18.12 10.55
N TYR A 7 -13.36 -17.08 9.72
CA TYR A 7 -12.16 -16.67 9.01
C TYR A 7 -11.18 -16.05 10.00
N ARG A 8 -10.04 -16.71 10.25
CA ARG A 8 -8.91 -16.13 10.97
C ARG A 8 -8.12 -15.26 9.99
N VAL A 9 -8.23 -13.94 10.14
CA VAL A 9 -7.49 -12.97 9.34
C VAL A 9 -6.14 -12.73 10.02
N GLU A 10 -5.05 -13.10 9.36
CA GLU A 10 -3.68 -12.80 9.79
C GLU A 10 -3.34 -11.34 9.43
N LEU A 11 -3.88 -10.39 10.21
CA LEU A 11 -3.77 -8.95 9.98
C LEU A 11 -2.32 -8.47 9.92
N ASP A 12 -1.47 -8.95 10.84
CA ASP A 12 -0.04 -8.59 10.90
C ASP A 12 0.71 -8.98 9.61
N GLY A 13 0.40 -10.15 9.05
CA GLY A 13 1.00 -10.61 7.80
C GLY A 13 0.59 -9.77 6.59
N LEU A 14 -0.62 -9.21 6.62
CA LEU A 14 -1.10 -8.30 5.59
C LEU A 14 -0.46 -6.92 5.71
N GLN A 15 -0.35 -6.38 6.93
CA GLN A 15 0.36 -5.12 7.20
C GLN A 15 1.82 -5.17 6.72
N ALA A 16 2.54 -6.25 7.02
CA ALA A 16 3.94 -6.42 6.59
C ALA A 16 4.09 -6.40 5.05
N ARG A 17 3.13 -7.01 4.34
CA ARG A 17 3.11 -7.01 2.86
C ARG A 17 2.79 -5.62 2.29
N ILE A 18 1.84 -4.89 2.89
CA ILE A 18 1.53 -3.52 2.49
C ILE A 18 2.73 -2.60 2.71
N ALA A 19 3.41 -2.72 3.86
CA ALA A 19 4.63 -1.97 4.13
C ALA A 19 5.71 -2.24 3.08
N THR A 20 5.88 -3.51 2.70
CA THR A 20 6.82 -3.92 1.64
C THR A 20 6.45 -3.32 0.29
N LEU A 21 5.16 -3.35 -0.10
CA LEU A 21 4.69 -2.76 -1.36
C LEU A 21 4.83 -1.24 -1.37
N THR A 22 4.59 -0.58 -0.24
CA THR A 22 4.77 0.87 -0.08
C THR A 22 6.23 1.26 -0.29
N GLU A 23 7.15 0.52 0.33
CA GLU A 23 8.59 0.77 0.18
C GLU A 23 9.06 0.50 -1.25
N LEU A 24 8.56 -0.56 -1.89
CA LEU A 24 8.86 -0.85 -3.29
C LEU A 24 8.35 0.26 -4.22
N GLY A 25 7.14 0.78 -3.97
CA GLY A 25 6.58 1.93 -4.68
C GLY A 25 7.50 3.14 -4.57
N ARG A 26 7.89 3.51 -3.34
CA ARG A 26 8.80 4.63 -3.05
C ARG A 26 10.15 4.50 -3.77
N LEU A 27 10.80 3.34 -3.67
CA LEU A 27 12.08 3.06 -4.35
C LEU A 27 11.95 3.15 -5.87
N THR A 28 10.84 2.67 -6.42
CA THR A 28 10.55 2.76 -7.85
C THR A 28 10.29 4.22 -8.26
N GLY A 29 9.61 5.00 -7.42
CA GLY A 29 9.41 6.44 -7.60
C GLY A 29 10.74 7.21 -7.65
N ASP A 30 11.67 6.92 -6.74
CA ASP A 30 13.01 7.53 -6.72
C ASP A 30 13.81 7.21 -8.00
N LEU A 31 13.71 5.97 -8.48
CA LEU A 31 14.33 5.55 -9.74
C LEU A 31 13.72 6.31 -10.92
N VAL A 32 12.40 6.37 -11.01
CA VAL A 32 11.70 7.10 -12.07
C VAL A 32 12.05 8.58 -12.05
N ALA A 33 12.08 9.22 -10.89
CA ALA A 33 12.48 10.63 -10.76
C ALA A 33 13.92 10.84 -11.26
N SER A 34 14.80 9.88 -11.01
CA SER A 34 16.18 9.92 -11.49
C SER A 34 16.28 9.73 -13.01
N VAL A 35 15.50 8.81 -13.58
CA VAL A 35 15.39 8.59 -15.02
C VAL A 35 14.77 9.80 -15.72
N SER A 36 13.75 10.42 -15.14
CA SER A 36 13.13 11.65 -15.66
C SER A 36 14.13 12.80 -15.71
N ARG A 37 14.89 13.03 -14.63
CA ARG A 37 15.97 14.02 -14.62
C ARG A 37 17.05 13.73 -15.67
N LEU A 38 17.40 12.46 -15.87
CA LEU A 38 18.33 12.06 -16.93
C LEU A 38 17.74 12.35 -18.33
N ALA A 39 16.46 12.06 -18.51
CA ALA A 39 15.76 12.25 -19.77
C ALA A 39 15.57 13.73 -20.13
N GLU A 40 15.44 14.61 -19.14
CA GLU A 40 15.37 16.07 -19.31
C GLU A 40 16.67 16.68 -19.82
N ARG A 41 17.82 16.01 -19.60
CA ARG A 41 19.11 16.48 -20.14
C ARG A 41 19.04 16.51 -21.67
N GLN A 42 19.20 17.69 -22.24
CA GLN A 42 19.24 17.85 -23.69
C GLN A 42 20.59 17.36 -24.22
N PRO A 43 20.61 16.55 -25.29
CA PRO A 43 21.82 16.24 -26.02
C PRO A 43 22.47 17.55 -26.50
N MET A 44 23.79 17.69 -26.31
CA MET A 44 24.53 18.86 -26.79
C MET A 44 24.62 18.86 -28.32
N LEU A 45 24.89 20.03 -28.92
CA LEU A 45 25.21 20.13 -30.34
C LEU A 45 26.37 19.18 -30.70
N GLY A 46 26.21 18.41 -31.77
CA GLY A 46 27.18 17.38 -32.17
C GLY A 46 26.95 16.00 -31.54
N THR A 47 25.91 15.82 -30.71
CA THR A 47 25.55 14.49 -30.21
C THR A 47 25.11 13.59 -31.36
N ALA A 48 25.64 12.37 -31.40
CA ALA A 48 25.31 11.40 -32.45
C ALA A 48 23.80 11.13 -32.52
N PRO A 49 23.20 11.00 -33.73
CA PRO A 49 21.77 10.75 -33.89
C PRO A 49 21.18 9.61 -33.03
N PRO A 50 21.86 8.48 -32.80
CA PRO A 50 21.36 7.41 -31.93
C PRO A 50 21.18 7.82 -30.46
N ALA A 51 22.04 8.70 -29.95
CA ALA A 51 21.95 9.17 -28.57
C ALA A 51 20.80 10.18 -28.38
N VAL A 52 20.48 10.95 -29.42
CA VAL A 52 19.28 11.81 -29.45
C VAL A 52 18.01 10.96 -29.41
N GLU A 53 17.97 9.89 -30.21
CA GLU A 53 16.84 8.95 -30.22
C GLU A 53 16.68 8.22 -28.89
N LEU A 54 17.78 7.82 -28.24
CA LEU A 54 17.76 7.25 -26.90
C LEU A 54 17.19 8.22 -25.87
N ALA A 55 17.63 9.48 -25.88
CA ALA A 55 17.11 10.51 -24.97
C ALA A 55 15.62 10.79 -25.18
N ARG A 56 15.13 10.71 -26.43
CA ARG A 56 13.70 10.82 -26.76
C ARG A 56 12.90 9.65 -26.18
N ARG A 57 13.39 8.42 -26.34
CA ARG A 57 12.73 7.21 -25.81
C ARG A 57 12.70 7.21 -24.29
N LEU A 58 13.79 7.61 -23.63
CA LEU A 58 13.84 7.77 -22.18
C LEU A 58 12.80 8.79 -21.68
N ARG A 59 12.64 9.93 -22.38
CA ARG A 59 11.64 10.95 -22.04
C ARG A 59 10.22 10.42 -22.16
N ALA A 60 9.92 9.67 -23.23
CA ALA A 60 8.61 9.07 -23.43
C ALA A 60 8.30 8.01 -22.36
N ALA A 61 9.27 7.15 -22.02
CA ALA A 61 9.12 6.09 -21.04
C ALA A 61 9.02 6.62 -19.59
N ALA A 62 9.75 7.68 -19.26
CA ALA A 62 9.77 8.27 -17.92
C ALA A 62 8.64 9.28 -17.67
N GLY A 63 7.95 9.74 -18.72
CA GLY A 63 6.89 10.74 -18.63
C GLY A 63 5.63 10.27 -17.89
N ARG A 64 4.68 11.20 -17.70
CA ARG A 64 3.38 10.94 -17.04
C ARG A 64 2.51 9.89 -17.71
N SER A 65 2.63 9.70 -19.02
CA SER A 65 1.94 8.62 -19.75
C SER A 65 2.71 7.30 -19.75
N GLY A 66 3.87 7.26 -19.10
CA GLY A 66 4.72 6.09 -18.94
C GLY A 66 4.93 5.76 -17.47
N LEU A 67 6.14 5.34 -17.12
CA LEU A 67 6.46 4.75 -15.83
C LEU A 67 6.16 5.67 -14.63
N ALA A 68 6.30 6.99 -14.77
CA ALA A 68 5.93 7.93 -13.69
C ALA A 68 4.43 7.94 -13.39
N GLY A 69 3.58 7.80 -14.42
CA GLY A 69 2.14 7.71 -14.23
C GLY A 69 1.73 6.41 -13.55
N GLU A 70 2.30 5.30 -14.01
CA GLU A 70 2.05 3.96 -13.48
C GLU A 70 2.48 3.83 -12.02
N VAL A 71 3.67 4.31 -11.66
CA VAL A 71 4.15 4.29 -10.27
C VAL A 71 3.27 5.14 -9.37
N ALA A 72 2.91 6.36 -9.81
CA ALA A 72 2.03 7.22 -9.03
C ALA A 72 0.62 6.62 -8.87
N ALA A 73 0.13 5.84 -9.84
CA ALA A 73 -1.14 5.12 -9.73
C ALA A 73 -1.05 3.99 -8.71
N ALA A 74 0.00 3.16 -8.79
CA ALA A 74 0.25 2.09 -7.84
C ALA A 74 0.40 2.62 -6.40
N GLU A 75 1.12 3.72 -6.20
CA GLU A 75 1.25 4.36 -4.88
C GLU A 75 -0.11 4.78 -4.30
N ARG A 76 -1.01 5.34 -5.12
CA ARG A 76 -2.36 5.70 -4.69
C ARG A 76 -3.20 4.48 -4.30
N GLU A 77 -3.08 3.38 -5.06
CA GLU A 77 -3.80 2.14 -4.75
C GLU A 77 -3.31 1.49 -3.45
N VAL A 78 -1.99 1.45 -3.24
CA VAL A 78 -1.40 0.92 -2.00
C VAL A 78 -1.84 1.76 -0.80
N GLU A 79 -1.86 3.08 -0.92
CA GLU A 79 -2.32 3.96 0.16
C GLU A 79 -3.83 3.79 0.45
N ALA A 80 -4.65 3.67 -0.59
CA ALA A 80 -6.08 3.39 -0.44
C ALA A 80 -6.30 2.06 0.29
N PHE A 81 -5.56 1.01 -0.09
CA PHE A 81 -5.65 -0.29 0.54
C PHE A 81 -5.17 -0.27 2.00
N ARG A 82 -4.09 0.47 2.31
CA ARG A 82 -3.61 0.68 3.67
C ARG A 82 -4.69 1.31 4.57
N ARG A 83 -5.39 2.32 4.06
CA ARG A 83 -6.50 2.95 4.77
C ARG A 83 -7.66 1.98 5.01
N THR A 84 -8.08 1.24 3.99
CA THR A 84 -9.13 0.22 4.14
C THR A 84 -8.74 -0.83 5.17
N LEU A 85 -7.49 -1.28 5.19
CA LEU A 85 -7.03 -2.25 6.19
C LEU A 85 -7.13 -1.68 7.61
N ALA A 86 -6.68 -0.45 7.83
CA ALA A 86 -6.77 0.20 9.13
C ALA A 86 -8.23 0.35 9.62
N GLU A 87 -9.16 0.67 8.71
CA GLU A 87 -10.60 0.72 9.02
C GLU A 87 -11.15 -0.66 9.42
N VAL A 88 -10.72 -1.73 8.73
CA VAL A 88 -11.12 -3.11 9.05
C VAL A 88 -10.54 -3.55 10.40
N GLU A 89 -9.28 -3.26 10.68
CA GLU A 89 -8.63 -3.58 11.96
C GLU A 89 -9.33 -2.92 13.14
N ALA A 90 -9.67 -1.63 13.01
CA ALA A 90 -10.44 -0.91 14.01
C ALA A 90 -11.80 -1.57 14.27
N ALA A 91 -12.52 -1.95 13.21
CA ALA A 91 -13.82 -2.63 13.34
C ALA A 91 -13.71 -4.01 14.01
N TYR A 92 -12.62 -4.75 13.77
CA TYR A 92 -12.36 -6.02 14.45
C TYR A 92 -12.04 -5.81 15.94
N ALA A 93 -11.18 -4.84 16.27
CA ALA A 93 -10.84 -4.52 17.65
C ALA A 93 -12.06 -4.06 18.46
N GLU A 94 -12.94 -3.24 17.87
CA GLU A 94 -14.21 -2.83 18.51
C GLU A 94 -15.13 -4.02 18.78
N ARG A 95 -15.26 -4.96 17.83
CA ARG A 95 -16.06 -6.18 18.00
C ARG A 95 -15.49 -7.11 19.06
N GLU A 96 -14.18 -7.27 19.12
CA GLU A 96 -13.51 -8.07 20.15
C GLU A 96 -13.69 -7.45 21.54
N ALA A 97 -13.53 -6.13 21.66
CA ALA A 97 -13.77 -5.41 22.91
C ALA A 97 -15.23 -5.51 23.39
N ALA A 98 -16.20 -5.38 22.47
CA ALA A 98 -17.62 -5.55 22.78
C ALA A 98 -17.97 -6.99 23.20
N GLY A 99 -17.40 -7.98 22.51
CA GLY A 99 -17.55 -9.39 22.87
C GLY A 99 -16.94 -9.70 24.24
N GLY A 100 -15.73 -9.21 24.52
CA GLY A 100 -15.07 -9.37 25.82
C GLY A 100 -15.79 -8.66 26.97
N ALA A 101 -16.44 -7.52 26.69
CA ALA A 101 -17.32 -6.85 27.66
C ALA A 101 -18.59 -7.66 27.95
N ALA A 102 -19.22 -8.23 26.91
CA ALA A 102 -20.41 -9.08 27.06
C ALA A 102 -20.10 -10.38 27.82
N VAL A 103 -18.96 -11.03 27.55
CA VAL A 103 -18.51 -12.23 28.27
C VAL A 103 -18.20 -11.92 29.74
N ARG A 104 -17.55 -10.79 30.03
CA ARG A 104 -17.31 -10.35 31.42
C ARG A 104 -18.61 -10.03 32.16
N ALA A 105 -19.55 -9.35 31.50
CA ALA A 105 -20.86 -9.06 32.07
C ALA A 105 -21.71 -10.31 32.29
N ALA A 106 -21.59 -11.33 31.43
CA ALA A 106 -22.23 -12.63 31.61
C ALA A 106 -21.54 -13.51 32.68
N GLY A 107 -20.27 -13.25 32.96
CA GLY A 107 -19.44 -13.98 33.92
C GLY A 107 -19.53 -13.49 35.37
N GLU A 108 -20.19 -12.37 35.66
CA GLU A 108 -20.52 -11.94 37.02
C GLU A 108 -21.74 -12.73 37.54
N PRO A 109 -21.57 -13.71 38.45
CA PRO A 109 -22.70 -14.39 39.03
C PRO A 109 -23.30 -13.50 40.11
N ARG A 110 -24.62 -13.40 40.12
CA ARG A 110 -25.43 -13.05 41.30
C ARG A 110 -24.98 -13.91 42.49
N GLY A 111 -24.08 -13.37 43.30
CA GLY A 111 -23.46 -14.07 44.41
C GLY A 111 -23.00 -13.12 45.49
N ALA A 112 -23.82 -12.14 45.87
CA ALA A 112 -23.65 -11.39 47.11
C ALA A 112 -24.98 -10.74 47.51
N ALA A 113 -25.80 -11.49 48.24
CA ALA A 113 -26.76 -10.94 49.19
C ALA A 113 -26.96 -12.02 50.27
N SER A 114 -26.16 -11.90 51.33
CA SER A 114 -26.45 -12.50 52.65
C SER A 114 -27.50 -11.68 53.37
#